data_AF-A0A933QE69-F1
#
_entry.id   AF-A0A933QE69-F1
#
_cell.length_a   1.000
_cell.length_b   1.000
_cell.length_c   1.000
_cell.angle_alpha   90.00
_cell.angle_beta   90.00
_cell.angle_gamma   90.00
#
_symmetry.space_group_name_H-M   'P 1'
#
loop_
_entity.id
_entity.type
_entity.pdbx_description
1 polymer ?
#
loop_
_entity_poly.entity_id
_entity_poly.type
_entity_poly.pdbx_seq_one_letter_code
_entity_poly.pdbx_strand_id
1 'polypeptide(L)'
;MKKQTQKGFTLIELVVVIVILGILAAVALPRFVDLRGDAANAAAQGVAGSIASATSINFAARSAGNATAIVLNQANVCTDAILEPLLTGVDLVAAAPANNREFLIGGAGDCSGALNSVECTVTAQGGAAQRATVICAR
;
A
#
# COMPACT_ATOMS: atom_id res chain seq x y z
N MET A 1 47.27 -1.41 43.83
CA MET A 1 46.40 -0.93 42.72
C MET A 1 46.86 -1.62 41.44
N LYS A 2 46.07 -2.56 40.89
CA LYS A 2 46.42 -3.26 39.63
C LYS A 2 46.12 -2.31 38.45
N LYS A 3 47.17 -1.83 37.78
CA LYS A 3 47.09 -0.95 36.62
C LYS A 3 46.55 -1.76 35.43
N GLN A 4 45.32 -1.51 35.02
CA GLN A 4 44.76 -2.12 33.81
C GLN A 4 45.43 -1.48 32.59
N THR A 5 46.17 -2.28 31.83
CA THR A 5 46.77 -1.88 30.56
C THR A 5 45.66 -1.74 29.53
N GLN A 6 45.34 -0.52 29.11
CA GLN A 6 44.43 -0.31 27.98
C GLN A 6 45.10 -0.82 26.71
N LYS A 7 44.59 -1.93 26.16
CA LYS A 7 44.94 -2.39 24.82
C LYS A 7 44.25 -1.46 23.82
N GLY A 8 45.01 -0.63 23.14
CA GLY A 8 44.51 0.17 22.01
C GLY A 8 44.14 -0.74 20.84
N PHE A 9 43.10 -0.36 20.11
CA PHE A 9 42.67 -1.03 18.88
C PHE A 9 43.75 -0.88 17.80
N THR A 10 44.04 -1.93 17.04
CA THR A 10 45.04 -1.85 15.95
C THR A 10 44.42 -1.25 14.69
N LEU A 11 45.20 -0.52 13.89
CA LEU A 11 44.73 0.01 12.61
C LEU A 11 44.26 -1.12 11.66
N ILE A 12 44.91 -2.29 11.72
CA ILE A 12 44.54 -3.43 10.90
C ILE A 12 43.19 -4.04 11.29
N GLU A 13 42.83 -4.06 12.58
CA GLU A 13 41.50 -4.48 13.03
C GLU A 13 40.40 -3.55 12.49
N LEU A 14 40.66 -2.25 12.41
CA LEU A 14 39.67 -1.32 11.87
C LEU A 14 39.50 -1.50 10.35
N VAL A 15 40.61 -1.73 9.63
CA VAL A 15 40.58 -1.96 8.17
C VAL A 15 39.86 -3.25 7.81
N VAL A 16 40.09 -4.36 8.53
CA VAL A 16 39.41 -5.63 8.21
C VAL A 16 37.90 -5.53 8.45
N VAL A 17 37.46 -4.78 9.47
CA VAL A 17 36.04 -4.59 9.77
C VAL A 17 35.32 -3.83 8.65
N ILE A 18 35.89 -2.72 8.17
CA ILE A 18 35.25 -1.96 7.07
C ILE A 18 35.21 -2.77 5.76
N VAL A 19 36.21 -3.62 5.51
CA VAL A 19 36.22 -4.51 4.33
C VAL A 19 35.10 -5.54 4.43
N ILE A 20 34.94 -6.17 5.59
CA ILE A 20 33.85 -7.14 5.81
C ILE A 20 32.48 -6.45 5.68
N LEU A 21 32.29 -5.28 6.29
CA LEU A 21 31.05 -4.50 6.16
C LEU A 21 30.78 -4.08 4.71
N GLY A 22 31.81 -3.75 3.93
CA GLY A 22 31.70 -3.43 2.51
C GLY A 22 31.17 -4.61 1.68
N ILE A 23 31.68 -5.82 1.91
CA ILE A 23 31.22 -7.03 1.22
C ILE A 23 29.78 -7.35 1.61
N LEU A 24 29.44 -7.31 2.90
CA LEU A 24 28.08 -7.55 3.38
C LEU A 24 27.08 -6.53 2.81
N ALA A 25 27.46 -5.25 2.75
CA ALA A 25 26.62 -4.21 2.16
C ALA A 25 26.38 -4.44 0.67
N ALA A 26 27.41 -4.82 -0.09
CA ALA A 26 27.31 -5.06 -1.53
C ALA A 26 26.30 -6.17 -1.88
N VAL A 27 26.20 -7.23 -1.06
CA VAL A 27 25.26 -8.33 -1.29
C VAL A 27 23.87 -8.09 -0.70
N ALA A 28 23.78 -7.38 0.43
CA ALA A 28 22.52 -7.17 1.14
C ALA A 28 21.67 -6.05 0.52
N LEU A 29 22.29 -4.99 -0.01
CA LEU A 29 21.58 -3.81 -0.50
C LEU A 29 20.64 -4.10 -1.69
N PRO A 30 21.04 -4.85 -2.73
CA PRO A 30 20.14 -5.18 -3.84
C PRO A 30 18.88 -5.93 -3.37
N ARG A 31 19.06 -6.93 -2.50
CA ARG A 31 17.94 -7.71 -1.94
C ARG A 31 16.97 -6.86 -1.13
N PHE A 32 17.50 -5.89 -0.39
CA PHE A 32 16.65 -5.01 0.42
C PHE A 32 15.81 -4.05 -0.44
N VAL A 33 16.30 -3.64 -1.61
CA VAL A 33 15.50 -2.83 -2.56
C VAL A 33 14.36 -3.65 -3.16
N ASP A 34 14.63 -4.88 -3.58
CA ASP A 34 13.60 -5.77 -4.14
C ASP A 34 12.48 -6.04 -3.12
N LEU A 35 12.85 -6.38 -1.88
CA LEU A 35 11.90 -6.63 -0.79
C LEU A 35 11.00 -5.43 -0.48
N ARG A 36 11.49 -4.20 -0.64
CA ARG A 36 10.68 -2.99 -0.45
C ARG A 36 9.60 -2.86 -1.52
N GLY A 37 9.93 -3.16 -2.77
CA GLY A 37 8.96 -3.18 -3.87
C GLY A 37 7.89 -4.25 -3.68
N ASP A 38 8.32 -5.47 -3.32
CA ASP A 38 7.41 -6.58 -3.03
C ASP A 38 6.48 -6.27 -1.86
N ALA A 39 7.00 -5.65 -0.78
CA ALA A 39 6.18 -5.22 0.35
C ALA A 39 5.15 -4.16 -0.04
N ALA A 40 5.53 -3.19 -0.88
CA ALA A 40 4.62 -2.18 -1.40
C ALA A 40 3.50 -2.81 -2.26
N ASN A 41 3.84 -3.76 -3.13
CA ASN A 41 2.87 -4.49 -3.95
C ASN A 41 1.90 -5.32 -3.10
N ALA A 42 2.41 -6.02 -2.08
CA ALA A 42 1.59 -6.80 -1.16
C ALA A 42 0.64 -5.90 -0.35
N ALA A 43 1.11 -4.74 0.11
CA ALA A 43 0.26 -3.77 0.80
C ALA A 43 -0.85 -3.23 -0.12
N ALA A 44 -0.52 -2.88 -1.36
CA ALA A 44 -1.52 -2.44 -2.35
C ALA A 44 -2.54 -3.54 -2.67
N GLN A 45 -2.13 -4.80 -2.74
CA GLN A 45 -3.04 -5.95 -2.88
C GLN A 45 -3.96 -6.10 -1.67
N GLY A 46 -3.44 -5.92 -0.46
CA GLY A 46 -4.25 -5.92 0.77
C GLY A 46 -5.34 -4.84 0.74
N VAL A 47 -4.98 -3.62 0.31
CA VAL A 47 -5.95 -2.53 0.15
C VAL A 47 -6.94 -2.80 -0.98
N ALA A 48 -6.50 -3.37 -2.11
CA ALA A 48 -7.40 -3.76 -3.18
C ALA A 48 -8.45 -4.79 -2.70
N GLY A 49 -8.05 -5.75 -1.88
CA GLY A 49 -8.94 -6.72 -1.25
C GLY A 49 -9.90 -6.10 -0.22
N SER A 50 -9.44 -5.09 0.53
CA SER A 50 -10.31 -4.37 1.47
C SER A 50 -11.35 -3.53 0.75
N ILE A 51 -11.03 -2.91 -0.40
CA ILE A 51 -11.99 -2.22 -1.26
C ILE A 51 -13.07 -3.18 -1.76
N ALA A 52 -12.68 -4.34 -2.28
CA ALA A 52 -13.63 -5.34 -2.76
C ALA A 52 -14.56 -5.83 -1.63
N SER A 53 -14.00 -6.07 -0.45
CA SER A 53 -14.78 -6.49 0.72
C SER A 53 -15.74 -5.40 1.19
N ALA A 54 -15.25 -4.16 1.36
CA ALA A 54 -16.05 -3.03 1.84
C ALA A 54 -17.18 -2.69 0.87
N THR A 55 -16.93 -2.70 -0.44
CA THR A 55 -17.95 -2.45 -1.46
C THR A 55 -18.99 -3.57 -1.53
N SER A 56 -18.60 -4.84 -1.31
CA SER A 56 -19.56 -5.96 -1.21
C SER A 56 -20.50 -5.83 0.01
N ILE A 57 -19.96 -5.43 1.16
CA ILE A 57 -20.73 -5.21 2.39
C ILE A 57 -21.66 -4.00 2.21
N ASN A 58 -21.15 -2.94 1.60
CA ASN A 58 -21.92 -1.74 1.30
C ASN A 58 -23.09 -2.05 0.36
N PHE A 59 -22.85 -2.80 -0.71
CA PHE A 59 -23.88 -3.28 -1.62
C PHE A 59 -24.95 -4.11 -0.89
N ALA A 60 -24.54 -5.08 -0.06
CA ALA A 60 -25.47 -5.88 0.72
C ALA A 60 -26.31 -5.01 1.68
N ALA A 61 -25.68 -4.08 2.41
CA ALA A 61 -26.38 -3.15 3.30
C ALA A 61 -27.39 -2.28 2.52
N ARG A 62 -27.03 -1.81 1.33
CA ARG A 62 -27.91 -1.00 0.49
C ARG A 62 -29.08 -1.79 -0.08
N SER A 63 -28.83 -3.02 -0.53
CA SER A 63 -29.87 -3.95 -0.98
C SER A 63 -30.86 -4.32 0.12
N ALA A 64 -30.43 -4.27 1.39
CA ALA A 64 -31.27 -4.45 2.57
C ALA A 64 -32.01 -3.18 3.02
N GLY A 65 -31.88 -2.05 2.30
CA GLY A 65 -32.56 -0.79 2.59
C GLY A 65 -31.87 0.08 3.66
N ASN A 66 -30.59 -0.18 3.98
CA ASN A 66 -29.86 0.64 4.93
C ASN A 66 -29.56 2.03 4.35
N ALA A 67 -30.22 3.05 4.91
CA ALA A 67 -30.07 4.44 4.49
C ALA A 67 -28.66 5.02 4.71
N THR A 68 -27.88 4.49 5.65
CA THR A 68 -26.50 4.95 5.94
C THR A 68 -25.44 4.33 5.05
N ALA A 69 -25.79 3.29 4.27
CA ALA A 69 -24.89 2.75 3.27
C ALA A 69 -24.65 3.80 2.16
N ILE A 70 -23.38 3.96 1.78
CA ILE A 70 -22.93 4.88 0.74
C ILE A 70 -23.48 4.45 -0.61
N VAL A 71 -23.91 5.42 -1.42
CA VAL A 71 -24.33 5.20 -2.80
C VAL A 71 -23.11 5.29 -3.71
N LEU A 72 -22.85 4.23 -4.46
CA LEU A 72 -21.83 4.10 -5.50
C LEU A 72 -22.52 4.10 -6.86
N ASN A 73 -23.01 5.27 -7.29
CA ASN A 73 -23.77 5.48 -8.54
C ASN A 73 -23.20 6.69 -9.30
N GLN A 74 -21.88 6.72 -9.46
CA GLN A 74 -21.15 7.80 -10.13
C GLN A 74 -20.56 7.34 -11.47
N ALA A 75 -20.34 8.29 -12.38
CA ALA A 75 -19.66 8.05 -13.67
C ALA A 75 -18.20 7.59 -13.51
N ASN A 76 -17.54 7.98 -12.41
CA ASN A 76 -16.28 7.41 -11.98
C ASN A 76 -16.28 7.21 -10.46
N VAL A 77 -16.29 5.95 -10.01
CA VAL A 77 -16.19 5.58 -8.59
C VAL A 77 -14.77 5.31 -8.14
N CYS A 78 -13.80 5.25 -9.07
CA CYS A 78 -12.39 5.00 -8.77
C CYS A 78 -11.67 6.28 -8.28
N THR A 79 -12.26 6.97 -7.31
CA THR A 79 -11.71 8.18 -6.71
C THR A 79 -11.67 8.05 -5.19
N ASP A 80 -10.71 8.75 -4.60
CA ASP A 80 -10.48 8.83 -3.15
C ASP A 80 -11.72 9.32 -2.43
N ALA A 81 -12.32 10.42 -2.92
CA ALA A 81 -13.53 11.01 -2.36
C ALA A 81 -14.73 10.04 -2.23
N ILE A 82 -14.79 9.00 -3.07
CA ILE A 82 -15.89 8.03 -3.07
C ILE A 82 -15.55 6.78 -2.26
N LEU A 83 -14.29 6.31 -2.32
CA LEU A 83 -13.89 5.04 -1.73
C LEU A 83 -13.34 5.17 -0.31
N GLU A 84 -12.71 6.28 0.07
CA GLU A 84 -12.19 6.48 1.44
C GLU A 84 -13.26 6.29 2.53
N PRO A 85 -14.51 6.75 2.38
CA PRO A 85 -15.52 6.56 3.42
C PRO A 85 -15.92 5.09 3.62
N LEU A 86 -15.59 4.19 2.68
CA LEU A 86 -15.80 2.74 2.83
C LEU A 86 -14.65 2.04 3.58
N LEU A 87 -13.51 2.69 3.72
CA LEU A 87 -12.28 2.08 4.22
C LEU A 87 -11.88 2.75 5.53
N THR A 88 -11.70 1.98 6.59
CA THR A 88 -11.19 2.50 7.85
C THR A 88 -9.67 2.29 7.93
N GLY A 89 -8.93 3.38 8.14
CA GLY A 89 -7.48 3.33 8.36
C GLY A 89 -6.64 3.16 7.08
N VAL A 90 -7.20 3.44 5.91
CA VAL A 90 -6.48 3.50 4.63
C VAL A 90 -6.59 4.94 4.11
N ASP A 91 -5.44 5.56 3.84
CA ASP A 91 -5.38 6.89 3.24
C ASP A 91 -5.30 6.73 1.71
N LEU A 92 -6.38 7.04 1.00
CA LEU A 92 -6.37 7.06 -0.47
C LEU A 92 -6.04 8.46 -0.96
N VAL A 93 -5.36 8.55 -2.10
CA VAL A 93 -5.02 9.83 -2.72
C VAL A 93 -5.30 9.80 -4.22
N ALA A 94 -5.66 10.95 -4.79
CA ALA A 94 -5.85 11.12 -6.24
C ALA A 94 -4.55 11.40 -7.03
N ALA A 95 -3.39 11.43 -6.35
CA ALA A 95 -2.08 11.69 -6.95
C ALA A 95 -1.04 10.66 -6.47
N ALA A 96 0.17 10.69 -7.03
CA ALA A 96 1.22 9.76 -6.63
C ALA A 96 1.48 9.83 -5.11
N PRO A 97 1.59 8.69 -4.40
CA PRO A 97 1.74 8.67 -2.94
C PRO A 97 3.01 9.41 -2.50
N ALA A 98 2.89 10.34 -1.55
CA ALA A 98 4.02 11.08 -0.99
C ALA A 98 4.79 10.26 0.06
N ASN A 99 4.13 9.27 0.66
CA ASN A 99 4.68 8.43 1.71
C ASN A 99 4.11 6.99 1.64
N ASN A 100 4.70 6.08 2.42
CA ASN A 100 4.35 4.66 2.41
C ASN A 100 2.97 4.33 3.04
N ARG A 101 2.23 5.30 3.55
CA ARG A 101 0.88 5.10 4.14
C ARG A 101 -0.23 5.43 3.17
N GLU A 102 0.07 6.21 2.14
CA GLU A 102 -0.85 6.62 1.10
C GLU A 102 -0.91 5.60 -0.03
N PHE A 103 -2.12 5.43 -0.57
CA PHE A 103 -2.38 4.57 -1.71
C PHE A 103 -3.09 5.38 -2.81
N LEU A 104 -2.47 5.45 -3.98
CA LEU A 104 -3.09 6.07 -5.14
C LEU A 104 -4.22 5.17 -5.64
N ILE A 105 -5.43 5.71 -5.65
CA ILE A 105 -6.57 5.10 -6.33
C ILE A 105 -6.70 5.71 -7.72
N GLY A 106 -6.94 4.87 -8.72
CA GLY A 106 -7.08 5.31 -10.09
C GLY A 106 -7.93 4.35 -10.92
N GLY A 107 -8.06 4.66 -12.21
CA GLY A 107 -8.93 3.95 -13.14
C GLY A 107 -10.21 4.72 -13.45
N ALA A 108 -11.00 4.15 -14.36
CA ALA A 108 -12.30 4.68 -14.76
C ALA A 108 -13.35 3.58 -14.56
N GLY A 109 -14.17 3.71 -13.53
CA GLY A 109 -15.23 2.77 -13.20
C GLY A 109 -16.59 3.47 -13.16
N ASP A 110 -17.44 3.21 -14.14
CA ASP A 110 -18.78 3.79 -14.21
C ASP A 110 -19.82 2.88 -13.52
N CYS A 111 -20.44 3.41 -12.46
CA CYS A 111 -21.53 2.78 -11.73
C CYS A 111 -22.90 3.44 -11.98
N SER A 112 -22.98 4.40 -12.91
CA SER A 112 -24.19 5.19 -13.16
C SER A 112 -25.34 4.40 -13.82
N GLY A 113 -24.97 3.39 -14.63
CA GLY A 113 -25.89 2.68 -15.53
C GLY A 113 -26.41 1.30 -15.06
N ALA A 114 -25.75 0.61 -14.12
CA ALA A 114 -26.15 -0.74 -13.67
C ALA A 114 -25.60 -1.11 -12.27
N LEU A 115 -26.07 -2.22 -11.69
CA LEU A 115 -25.42 -2.92 -10.57
C LEU A 115 -24.29 -3.81 -11.12
N ASN A 116 -23.28 -3.18 -11.69
CA ASN A 116 -22.08 -3.85 -12.21
C ASN A 116 -20.97 -3.89 -11.15
N SER A 117 -19.94 -4.70 -11.42
CA SER A 117 -18.64 -4.53 -10.79
C SER A 117 -17.72 -3.79 -11.74
N VAL A 118 -16.99 -2.82 -11.24
CA VAL A 118 -15.97 -2.09 -11.98
C VAL A 118 -14.60 -2.37 -11.39
N GLU A 119 -13.55 -2.16 -12.18
CA GLU A 119 -12.18 -2.33 -11.70
C GLU A 119 -11.50 -0.99 -11.58
N CYS A 120 -11.03 -0.73 -10.37
CA CYS A 120 -10.13 0.37 -10.05
C CYS A 120 -8.71 -0.18 -9.88
N THR A 121 -7.76 0.73 -9.83
CA THR A 121 -6.36 0.41 -9.56
C THR A 121 -5.93 1.05 -8.25
N VAL A 122 -5.18 0.30 -7.43
CA VAL A 122 -4.56 0.79 -6.20
C VAL A 122 -3.04 0.68 -6.35
N THR A 123 -2.31 1.74 -6.04
CA THR A 123 -0.85 1.77 -6.16
C THR A 123 -0.22 2.31 -4.88
N ALA A 124 0.68 1.54 -4.27
CA ALA A 124 1.49 1.99 -3.13
C ALA A 124 2.72 2.78 -3.61
N GLN A 125 3.37 3.53 -2.70
CA GLN A 125 4.58 4.27 -3.04
C GLN A 125 5.70 3.34 -3.56
N GLY A 126 6.14 3.56 -4.81
CA GLY A 126 7.18 2.76 -5.45
C GLY A 126 6.75 1.33 -5.83
N GLY A 127 5.46 1.00 -5.69
CA GLY A 127 4.86 -0.26 -6.11
C GLY A 127 4.21 -0.18 -7.50
N ALA A 128 3.82 -1.34 -8.02
CA ALA A 128 3.01 -1.49 -9.22
C ALA A 128 1.52 -1.42 -8.90
N ALA A 129 0.73 -0.95 -9.86
CA ALA A 129 -0.72 -0.89 -9.75
C ALA A 129 -1.35 -2.28 -9.58
N GLN A 130 -2.19 -2.43 -8.57
CA GLN A 130 -2.96 -3.64 -8.26
C GLN A 130 -4.43 -3.42 -8.60
N ARG A 131 -5.11 -4.44 -9.12
CA ARG A 131 -6.53 -4.35 -9.48
C ARG A 131 -7.39 -4.51 -8.24
N ALA A 132 -8.32 -3.57 -8.03
CA ALA A 132 -9.32 -3.60 -6.97
C ALA A 132 -10.71 -3.65 -7.62
N THR A 133 -11.51 -4.65 -7.26
CA THR A 133 -12.90 -4.74 -7.71
C THR A 133 -13.78 -3.86 -6.83
N VAL A 134 -14.59 -3.02 -7.44
CA VAL A 134 -15.59 -2.19 -6.76
C VAL A 134 -16.96 -2.64 -7.22
N ILE A 135 -17.82 -2.99 -6.26
CA ILE A 135 -19.21 -3.34 -6.54
C ILE A 135 -20.07 -2.08 -6.45
N CYS A 136 -20.77 -1.77 -7.53
CA CYS A 136 -21.68 -0.63 -7.57
C CYS A 136 -22.90 -0.87 -6.66
N ALA A 137 -23.37 0.18 -6.01
CA ALA A 137 -24.47 0.13 -5.04
C ALA A 137 -25.34 1.39 -5.21
N ARG A 138 -26.66 1.21 -5.42
CA ARG A 138 -27.58 2.31 -5.71
C ARG A 138 -28.45 2.64 -4.50
#